data_AF-A0A1M4DY05-F1
#
_entry.id   AF-A0A1M4DY05-F1
#
_cell.length_a   1.000
_cell.length_b   1.000
_cell.length_c   1.000
_cell.angle_alpha   90.00
_cell.angle_beta   90.00
_cell.angle_gamma   90.00
#
_symmetry.space_group_name_H-M   'P 1'
#
loop_
_entity.id
_entity.type
_entity.pdbx_description
1 polymer ?
#
loop_
_entity_poly.entity_id
_entity_poly.type
_entity_poly.pdbx_seq_one_letter_code
_entity_poly.pdbx_strand_id
1 'polypeptide(L)'
;MEAELGAPATLTTRNTAAWTFRSEHTEDDSPLPVSVVRFSPALDARNTAPSGEAYRIPVRVERQRGSAADEVRDLTVEVSFDDGATWRPAPVRKGRVTVDHPAAEGFASLRVKAVDTSGNSVEQTVIRAYRL
;
A
#
# COMPACT_ATOMS: atom_id res chain seq x y z
N MET A 1 -11.36 2.26 -7.05
CA MET A 1 -11.93 1.11 -6.33
C MET A 1 -11.95 1.44 -4.85
N GLU A 2 -13.04 1.11 -4.18
CA GLU A 2 -13.15 1.22 -2.74
C GLU A 2 -13.87 -0.02 -2.20
N ALA A 3 -13.40 -0.52 -1.06
CA ALA A 3 -14.00 -1.60 -0.32
C ALA A 3 -14.03 -1.22 1.16
N GLU A 4 -15.17 -1.44 1.81
CA GLU A 4 -15.37 -1.20 3.24
C GLU A 4 -15.81 -2.50 3.93
N LEU A 5 -15.26 -2.74 5.12
CA LEU A 5 -15.66 -3.85 5.97
C LEU A 5 -16.36 -3.30 7.22
N GLY A 6 -17.65 -3.62 7.35
CA GLY A 6 -18.44 -3.28 8.52
C GLY A 6 -18.14 -4.19 9.72
N ALA A 7 -18.78 -3.88 10.86
CA ALA A 7 -18.69 -4.71 12.05
C ALA A 7 -19.06 -6.19 11.75
N PRO A 8 -18.37 -7.18 12.33
CA PRO A 8 -17.40 -7.08 13.43
C PRO A 8 -15.94 -6.89 13.00
N ALA A 9 -15.65 -6.54 11.74
CA ALA A 9 -14.28 -6.37 11.27
C ALA A 9 -13.57 -5.19 11.97
N THR A 10 -12.34 -5.41 12.42
CA THR A 10 -11.51 -4.36 13.06
C THR A 10 -10.23 -4.02 12.30
N LEU A 11 -9.86 -4.84 11.31
CA LEU A 11 -8.72 -4.67 10.41
C LEU A 11 -9.23 -4.42 8.99
N THR A 12 -8.49 -3.63 8.21
CA THR A 12 -8.84 -3.29 6.82
C THR A 12 -10.29 -2.78 6.72
N THR A 13 -10.69 -1.90 7.63
CA THR A 13 -12.06 -1.37 7.69
C THR A 13 -12.41 -0.58 6.43
N ARG A 14 -11.40 0.02 5.80
CA ARG A 14 -11.48 0.64 4.47
C ARG A 14 -10.21 0.36 3.68
N ASN A 15 -10.38 0.01 2.41
CA ASN A 15 -9.31 -0.11 1.42
C ASN A 15 -9.72 0.64 0.16
N THR A 16 -8.93 1.65 -0.21
CA THR A 16 -9.15 2.44 -1.42
C THR A 16 -7.95 2.28 -2.33
N ALA A 17 -8.20 2.05 -3.62
CA ALA A 17 -7.16 1.98 -4.64
C ALA A 17 -7.59 2.75 -5.89
N ALA A 18 -6.69 3.59 -6.40
CA ALA A 18 -6.88 4.37 -7.61
C ALA A 18 -5.71 4.13 -8.57
N TRP A 19 -6.04 3.96 -9.85
CA TRP A 19 -5.06 3.81 -10.92
C TRP A 19 -5.25 4.94 -11.92
N THR A 20 -4.14 5.51 -12.37
CA THR A 20 -4.09 6.47 -13.46
C THR A 20 -3.17 5.92 -14.53
N PHE A 21 -3.67 5.77 -15.74
CA PHE A 21 -2.93 5.22 -16.87
C PHE A 21 -3.45 5.78 -18.19
N ARG A 22 -2.64 5.70 -19.24
CA ARG A 22 -3.09 5.94 -20.62
C ARG A 22 -3.56 4.63 -21.22
N SER A 23 -4.62 4.71 -22.03
CA SER A 23 -5.15 3.58 -22.80
C SER A 23 -5.64 4.07 -24.15
N GLU A 24 -5.67 3.16 -25.11
CA GLU A 24 -6.21 3.39 -26.46
C GLU A 24 -7.06 2.20 -26.88
N HIS A 25 -7.89 2.40 -27.90
CA HIS A 25 -8.72 1.33 -28.45
C HIS A 25 -7.85 0.31 -29.20
N THR A 26 -8.17 -0.97 -29.01
CA THR A 26 -7.50 -2.11 -29.65
C THR A 26 -8.57 -3.05 -30.20
N GLU A 27 -8.26 -3.75 -31.29
CA GLU A 27 -9.16 -4.76 -31.88
C GLU A 27 -9.22 -6.04 -31.03
N ASP A 28 -8.10 -6.37 -30.38
CA ASP A 28 -7.93 -7.53 -29.50
C ASP A 28 -7.77 -7.10 -28.03
N ASP A 29 -8.17 -7.98 -27.11
CA ASP A 29 -8.00 -7.77 -25.67
C ASP A 29 -6.52 -7.55 -25.29
N SER A 30 -6.23 -6.33 -24.81
CA SER A 30 -4.88 -5.91 -24.42
C SER A 30 -4.80 -5.55 -22.93
N PRO A 31 -3.84 -6.10 -22.16
CA PRO A 31 -3.67 -5.76 -20.75
C PRO A 31 -3.34 -4.28 -20.52
N LEU A 32 -4.06 -3.65 -19.59
CA LEU A 32 -3.81 -2.27 -19.20
C LEU A 32 -2.46 -2.11 -18.48
N PRO A 33 -1.75 -0.99 -18.64
CA PRO A 33 -0.45 -0.74 -18.01
C PRO A 33 -0.62 -0.34 -16.53
N VAL A 34 -1.23 -1.22 -15.74
CA VAL A 34 -1.47 -1.01 -14.30
C VAL A 34 -0.49 -1.84 -13.46
N SER A 35 -0.24 -1.34 -12.25
CA SER A 35 0.57 -2.01 -11.23
C SER A 35 -0.18 -2.07 -9.90
N VAL A 36 0.18 -3.01 -9.03
CA VAL A 36 -0.32 -3.11 -7.66
C VAL A 36 0.83 -3.04 -6.67
N VAL A 37 0.60 -2.47 -5.49
CA VAL A 37 1.59 -2.46 -4.41
C VAL A 37 1.23 -3.51 -3.38
N ARG A 38 2.22 -4.32 -2.97
CA ARG A 38 2.05 -5.33 -1.94
C ARG A 38 2.96 -5.07 -0.76
N PHE A 39 2.36 -4.97 0.42
CA PHE A 39 3.06 -5.03 1.70
C PHE A 39 3.03 -6.46 2.24
N SER A 40 4.09 -6.88 2.92
CA SER A 40 4.16 -8.21 3.55
C SER A 40 4.76 -8.14 4.96
N PRO A 41 4.12 -7.44 5.91
CA PRO A 41 4.58 -7.39 7.30
C PRO A 41 4.59 -8.79 7.92
N ALA A 42 5.59 -9.06 8.76
CA ALA A 42 5.69 -10.29 9.55
C ALA A 42 4.85 -10.15 10.83
N LEU A 43 3.56 -10.48 10.74
CA LEU A 43 2.60 -10.34 11.83
C LEU A 43 2.40 -11.66 12.59
N ASP A 44 1.92 -11.56 13.83
CA ASP A 44 1.44 -12.71 14.57
C ASP A 44 0.08 -13.23 14.07
N ALA A 45 -0.43 -14.32 14.67
CA ALA A 45 -1.71 -14.92 14.31
C ALA A 45 -2.94 -14.01 14.54
N ARG A 46 -2.76 -12.88 15.24
CA ARG A 46 -3.79 -11.86 15.48
C ARG A 46 -3.61 -10.62 14.59
N ASN A 47 -2.73 -10.69 13.60
CA ASN A 47 -2.32 -9.59 12.73
C ASN A 47 -1.66 -8.43 13.50
N THR A 48 -0.86 -8.76 14.51
CA THR A 48 -0.18 -7.80 15.40
C THR A 48 1.31 -7.75 15.08
N ALA A 49 1.88 -6.54 15.07
CA ALA A 49 3.31 -6.28 15.04
C ALA A 49 3.77 -5.76 16.41
N PRO A 50 5.06 -5.90 16.79
CA PRO A 50 5.56 -5.36 18.05
C PRO A 50 5.43 -3.83 18.11
N SER A 51 5.06 -3.27 19.26
CA SER A 51 4.98 -1.82 19.49
C SER A 51 6.28 -1.25 20.08
N GLY A 52 6.46 0.08 19.97
CA GLY A 52 7.59 0.80 20.57
C GLY A 52 8.95 0.64 19.88
N GLU A 53 9.00 0.06 18.68
CA GLU A 53 10.24 -0.16 17.93
C GLU A 53 10.12 0.17 16.44
N ALA A 54 11.27 0.30 15.78
CA ALA A 54 11.34 0.46 14.34
C ALA A 54 11.07 -0.87 13.63
N TYR A 55 9.99 -0.92 12.86
CA TYR A 55 9.51 -2.11 12.19
C TYR A 55 9.72 -2.04 10.68
N ARG A 56 10.19 -3.14 10.07
CA ARG A 56 10.55 -3.19 8.64
C ARG A 56 9.58 -4.05 7.85
N ILE A 57 8.87 -3.43 6.92
CA ILE A 57 7.84 -4.06 6.10
C ILE A 57 8.37 -4.25 4.67
N PRO A 58 8.52 -5.48 4.16
CA PRO A 58 8.73 -5.72 2.74
C PRO A 58 7.64 -5.07 1.88
N VAL A 59 8.04 -4.37 0.82
CA VAL A 59 7.15 -3.77 -0.17
C VAL A 59 7.60 -4.17 -1.58
N ARG A 60 6.64 -4.54 -2.43
CA ARG A 60 6.87 -4.80 -3.85
C ARG A 60 5.82 -4.11 -4.70
N VAL A 61 6.22 -3.66 -5.88
CA VAL A 61 5.30 -3.23 -6.92
C VAL A 61 5.25 -4.32 -7.98
N GLU A 62 4.07 -4.84 -8.23
CA GLU A 62 3.84 -5.92 -9.18
C GLU A 62 3.07 -5.37 -10.38
N ARG A 63 3.65 -5.52 -11.56
CA ARG A 63 3.06 -5.12 -12.83
C ARG A 63 2.08 -6.18 -13.30
N GLN A 64 1.00 -5.77 -13.97
CA GLN A 64 0.15 -6.73 -14.65
C GLN A 64 0.99 -7.51 -15.68
N ARG A 65 0.92 -8.85 -15.63
CA ARG A 65 1.68 -9.70 -16.54
C ARG A 65 1.24 -9.45 -17.98
N GLY A 66 2.20 -9.21 -18.86
CA GLY A 66 1.94 -8.97 -20.29
C GLY A 66 1.44 -7.56 -20.61
N SER A 67 1.38 -6.64 -19.63
CA SER A 67 1.08 -5.24 -19.90
C SER A 67 2.32 -4.43 -20.27
N ALA A 68 2.09 -3.24 -20.83
CA ALA A 68 3.11 -2.24 -21.09
C ALA A 68 3.45 -1.38 -19.85
N ALA A 69 3.21 -1.87 -18.63
CA ALA A 69 3.61 -1.14 -17.43
C ALA A 69 5.15 -1.10 -17.31
N ASP A 70 5.69 0.09 -17.08
CA ASP A 70 7.12 0.33 -17.07
C ASP A 70 7.75 0.14 -15.68
N GLU A 71 9.07 0.33 -15.60
CA GLU A 71 9.79 0.34 -14.33
C GLU A 71 9.30 1.45 -13.40
N VAL A 72 9.20 1.14 -12.12
CA VAL A 72 8.79 2.10 -11.09
C VAL A 72 9.91 3.12 -10.89
N ARG A 73 9.59 4.40 -11.12
CA ARG A 73 10.49 5.54 -10.91
C ARG A 73 10.42 6.05 -9.47
N ASP A 74 9.21 6.20 -8.94
CA ASP A 74 8.96 6.72 -7.60
C ASP A 74 8.06 5.78 -6.78
N LEU A 75 8.39 5.58 -5.51
CA LEU A 75 7.57 4.88 -4.52
C LEU A 75 7.58 5.64 -3.20
N THR A 76 6.45 6.19 -2.81
CA THR A 76 6.28 6.89 -1.53
C THR A 76 5.31 6.12 -0.64
N VAL A 77 5.68 5.97 0.63
CA VAL A 77 4.83 5.31 1.63
C VAL A 77 4.69 6.23 2.84
N GLU A 78 3.48 6.26 3.39
CA GLU A 78 3.14 6.99 4.59
C GLU A 78 2.42 6.07 5.57
N VAL A 79 2.57 6.36 6.84
CA VAL A 79 1.91 5.65 7.95
C VAL A 79 1.03 6.61 8.74
N SER A 80 -0.08 6.10 9.22
CA SER A 80 -0.97 6.75 10.18
C SER A 80 -1.22 5.79 11.35
N PHE A 81 -1.38 6.35 12.56
CA PHE A 81 -1.79 5.61 13.77
C PHE A 81 -3.08 6.16 14.37
N ASP A 82 -3.81 6.97 13.60
CA ASP A 82 -5.07 7.63 13.95
C ASP A 82 -6.11 7.42 12.85
N ASP A 83 -6.15 6.19 12.31
CA ASP A 83 -7.10 5.75 11.27
C ASP A 83 -7.14 6.63 10.01
N GLY A 84 -6.00 7.21 9.64
CA GLY A 84 -5.83 8.01 8.43
C GLY A 84 -6.13 9.50 8.60
N ALA A 85 -6.33 9.99 9.82
CA ALA A 85 -6.51 11.42 10.07
C ALA A 85 -5.22 12.22 9.84
N THR A 86 -4.06 11.69 10.25
CA THR A 86 -2.75 12.28 9.97
C THR A 86 -1.80 11.25 9.37
N TRP A 87 -0.97 11.69 8.41
CA TRP A 87 -0.05 10.83 7.68
C TRP A 87 1.38 11.32 7.85
N ARG A 88 2.30 10.38 8.09
CA ARG A 88 3.73 10.65 8.25
C ARG A 88 4.53 9.85 7.22
N PRO A 89 5.55 10.45 6.56
CA PRO A 89 6.40 9.71 5.63
C PRO A 89 7.10 8.53 6.31
N ALA A 90 7.07 7.37 5.64
CA ALA A 90 7.76 6.16 6.07
C ALA A 90 8.90 5.86 5.08
N PRO A 91 10.18 5.90 5.49
CA PRO A 91 11.31 5.73 4.58
C PRO A 91 11.29 4.37 3.86
N VAL A 92 11.47 4.40 2.54
CA VAL A 92 11.59 3.19 1.71
C VAL A 92 13.03 3.00 1.28
N ARG A 93 13.63 1.84 1.59
CA ARG A 93 15.00 1.48 1.19
C ARG A 93 15.08 0.01 0.82
N LYS A 94 15.63 -0.29 -0.36
CA LYS A 94 15.88 -1.67 -0.84
C LYS A 94 14.65 -2.59 -0.70
N GLY A 95 13.48 -2.11 -1.14
CA GLY A 95 12.22 -2.88 -1.09
C GLY A 95 11.64 -3.07 0.31
N ARG A 96 12.01 -2.21 1.27
CA ARG A 96 11.50 -2.24 2.64
C ARG A 96 11.11 -0.85 3.11
N VAL A 97 9.94 -0.75 3.73
CA VAL A 97 9.47 0.43 4.45
C VAL A 97 9.89 0.30 5.92
N THR A 98 10.45 1.37 6.48
CA THR A 98 10.67 1.46 7.92
C THR A 98 9.56 2.31 8.53
N VAL A 99 8.90 1.76 9.55
CA VAL A 99 7.83 2.42 10.30
C VAL A 99 8.23 2.44 11.77
N ASP A 100 8.25 3.63 12.37
CA ASP A 100 8.50 3.76 13.81
C ASP A 100 7.20 3.57 14.57
N HIS A 101 7.03 2.41 15.21
CA HIS A 101 5.81 2.11 15.97
C HIS A 101 5.79 2.90 17.28
N PRO A 102 4.66 3.55 17.63
CA PRO A 102 4.48 4.11 18.95
C PRO A 102 4.52 3.00 20.01
N ALA A 103 4.93 3.35 21.23
CA ALA A 103 4.83 2.48 22.41
C ALA A 103 3.39 2.52 22.96
N ALA A 104 2.41 2.16 22.12
CA ALA A 104 1.00 2.16 22.45
C ALA A 104 0.26 1.09 21.64
N GLU A 105 -0.83 0.57 22.19
CA GLU A 105 -1.76 -0.27 21.45
C GLU A 105 -2.47 0.54 20.36
N GLY A 106 -2.89 -0.14 19.30
CA GLY A 106 -3.70 0.49 18.26
C GLY A 106 -3.55 -0.19 16.92
N PHE A 107 -3.64 0.60 15.86
CA PHE A 107 -3.53 0.11 14.49
C PHE A 107 -2.63 1.03 13.67
N ALA A 108 -1.89 0.42 12.75
CA ALA A 108 -1.20 1.14 11.70
C ALA A 108 -2.05 1.13 10.42
N SER A 109 -2.21 2.29 9.82
CA SER A 109 -2.77 2.47 8.47
C SER A 109 -1.65 2.83 7.51
N LEU A 110 -1.74 2.36 6.26
CA LEU A 110 -0.71 2.58 5.24
C LEU A 110 -1.30 3.29 4.03
N ARG A 111 -0.59 4.31 3.54
CA ARG A 111 -0.88 4.97 2.26
C ARG A 111 0.35 4.88 1.39
N VAL A 112 0.14 4.57 0.12
CA VAL A 112 1.23 4.39 -0.84
C VAL A 112 0.89 4.98 -2.19
N LYS A 113 1.90 5.53 -2.85
CA LYS A 113 1.85 5.94 -4.25
C LYS A 113 3.07 5.40 -4.98
N ALA A 114 2.83 4.74 -6.11
CA ALA A 114 3.89 4.34 -7.04
C ALA A 114 3.64 4.98 -8.40
N VAL A 115 4.72 5.43 -9.04
CA VAL A 115 4.70 6.05 -10.38
C VAL A 115 5.79 5.40 -11.24
N ASP A 116 5.44 4.95 -12.43
CA ASP A 116 6.39 4.38 -13.39
C ASP A 116 7.05 5.45 -14.29
N THR A 117 8.01 5.05 -15.13
CA THR A 117 8.71 5.96 -16.04
C THR A 117 7.83 6.54 -17.15
N SER A 118 6.69 5.90 -17.45
CA SER A 118 5.68 6.39 -18.40
C SER A 118 4.62 7.30 -17.75
N GLY A 119 4.67 7.46 -16.43
CA GLY A 119 3.75 8.27 -15.66
C GLY A 119 2.45 7.57 -15.29
N ASN A 120 2.32 6.25 -15.49
CA ASN A 120 1.23 5.49 -14.91
C ASN A 120 1.44 5.42 -13.39
N SER A 121 0.34 5.48 -12.63
CA SER A 121 0.42 5.49 -11.18
C SER A 121 -0.64 4.63 -10.53
N VAL A 122 -0.30 4.11 -9.35
CA VAL A 122 -1.24 3.51 -8.41
C VAL A 122 -1.13 4.22 -7.07
N GLU A 123 -2.27 4.56 -6.50
CA GLU A 123 -2.42 5.06 -5.14
C GLU A 123 -3.28 4.08 -4.36
N GLN A 124 -2.84 3.69 -3.17
CA GLN A 124 -3.59 2.79 -2.30
C GLN A 124 -3.55 3.28 -0.85
N THR A 125 -4.70 3.24 -0.18
CA THR A 125 -4.85 3.51 1.24
C THR A 125 -5.52 2.33 1.91
N VAL A 126 -4.89 1.79 2.96
CA VAL A 126 -5.43 0.72 3.79
C VAL A 126 -5.54 1.23 5.22
N ILE A 127 -6.78 1.39 5.69
CA ILE A 127 -7.08 1.80 7.07
C ILE A 127 -7.04 0.57 7.98
N ARG A 128 -6.32 0.68 9.10
CA ARG A 128 -6.05 -0.40 10.06
C ARG A 128 -5.49 -1.65 9.37
N ALA A 129 -4.38 -1.46 8.65
CA ALA A 129 -3.68 -2.53 7.92
C ALA A 129 -3.19 -3.65 8.84
N TYR A 130 -2.74 -3.31 10.05
CA TYR A 130 -2.36 -4.27 11.10
C TYR A 130 -2.46 -3.63 12.49
N ARG A 131 -2.41 -4.46 13.53
CA ARG A 131 -2.45 -4.07 14.94
C ARG A 131 -1.04 -3.85 15.50
N LEU A 132 -0.91 -2.98 16.51
CA LEU A 132 0.28 -2.78 17.33
C LEU A 132 0.10 -3.35 18.73
#